data_AF-A0A527ZQ16-F1
#
_entry.id   AF-A0A527ZQ16-F1
#
_cell.length_a   1.000
_cell.length_b   1.000
_cell.length_c   1.000
_cell.angle_alpha   90.00
_cell.angle_beta   90.00
_cell.angle_gamma   90.00
#
_symmetry.space_group_name_H-M   'P 1'
#
loop_
_entity.id
_entity.type
_entity.pdbx_description
1 polymer ?
#
loop_
_entity_poly.entity_id
_entity_poly.type
_entity_poly.pdbx_seq_one_letter_code
_entity_poly.pdbx_strand_id
1 'polypeptide(L)'
;STDAVQAALDGNAVALADFAMVANDLSEGRLIRPFELGIRVPPDFAYFLVYPIASANDPRIVAFRDWLLNEVHNPQPDTSLG
;
A
#
# COMPACT_ATOMS: atom_id res chain seq x y z
N SER A 1 2.22 5.20 10.46
CA SER A 1 3.41 5.56 11.25
C SER A 1 4.42 4.44 11.08
N THR A 2 5.58 4.72 10.51
CA THR A 2 6.62 3.73 10.20
C THR A 2 7.16 3.06 11.47
N ASP A 3 7.13 3.79 12.59
CA ASP A 3 7.63 3.33 13.90
C ASP A 3 6.86 2.13 14.45
N ALA A 4 5.55 2.06 14.18
CA ALA A 4 4.72 0.94 14.65
C ALA A 4 5.05 -0.37 13.92
N VAL A 5 5.31 -0.29 12.61
CA VAL A 5 5.71 -1.46 11.80
C VAL A 5 7.09 -1.94 12.22
N GLN A 6 8.04 -1.02 12.44
CA GLN A 6 9.38 -1.39 12.93
C GLN A 6 9.32 -2.05 14.32
N ALA A 7 8.54 -1.52 15.25
CA ALA A 7 8.36 -2.15 16.56
C ALA A 7 7.75 -3.57 16.47
N ALA A 8 6.92 -3.85 15.46
CA ALA A 8 6.39 -5.18 15.20
C ALA A 8 7.45 -6.11 14.58
N LEU A 9 8.28 -5.61 13.67
CA LEU A 9 9.42 -6.34 13.10
C LEU A 9 10.46 -6.72 14.18
N ASP A 10 10.69 -5.85 15.15
CA ASP A 10 11.54 -6.11 16.31
C ASP A 10 10.90 -7.07 17.33
N GLY A 11 9.64 -7.48 17.13
CA GLY A 11 8.91 -8.39 18.02
C GLY A 11 8.39 -7.75 19.30
N ASN A 12 8.44 -6.41 19.42
CA ASN A 12 8.06 -5.68 20.63
C ASN A 12 6.59 -5.24 20.65
N ALA A 13 5.86 -5.36 19.53
CA ALA A 13 4.49 -4.89 19.39
C ALA A 13 3.66 -5.71 18.39
N VAL A 14 2.34 -5.55 18.47
CA VAL A 14 1.40 -5.92 17.39
C VAL A 14 0.94 -4.62 16.73
N ALA A 15 1.10 -4.50 15.42
CA ALA A 15 0.76 -3.30 14.66
C ALA A 15 -0.40 -3.54 13.69
N LEU A 16 -1.26 -2.54 13.55
CA LEU A 16 -2.18 -2.44 12.44
C LEU A 16 -1.47 -1.69 11.30
N ALA A 17 -1.35 -2.34 10.15
CA ALA A 17 -0.67 -1.78 8.99
C ALA A 17 -1.49 -2.00 7.72
N ASP A 18 -1.27 -1.15 6.73
CA ASP A 18 -1.76 -1.40 5.38
C ASP A 18 -1.02 -2.61 4.80
N PHE A 19 -1.77 -3.58 4.27
CA PHE A 19 -1.21 -4.82 3.74
C PHE A 19 -0.17 -4.53 2.64
N ALA A 20 -0.41 -3.52 1.79
CA ALA A 20 0.51 -3.17 0.72
C ALA A 20 1.88 -2.71 1.24
N MET A 21 1.94 -2.14 2.45
CA MET A 21 3.19 -1.67 3.04
C MET A 21 4.03 -2.78 3.69
N VAL A 22 3.39 -3.88 4.11
CA VAL A 22 4.04 -4.98 4.85
C VAL A 22 4.01 -6.31 4.08
N ALA A 23 3.52 -6.32 2.85
CA ALA A 23 3.36 -7.53 2.04
C ALA A 23 4.68 -8.31 1.92
N ASN A 24 5.79 -7.61 1.68
CA ASN A 24 7.11 -8.24 1.57
C ASN A 24 7.60 -8.85 2.89
N ASP A 25 7.34 -8.19 4.02
CA ASP A 25 7.70 -8.73 5.34
C ASP A 25 6.85 -9.94 5.73
N LEU A 26 5.59 -9.98 5.27
CA LEU A 26 4.71 -11.13 5.43
C LEU A 26 5.13 -12.30 4.54
N SER A 27 5.50 -12.05 3.28
CA SER A 27 5.94 -13.11 2.35
C SER A 27 7.27 -13.73 2.77
N GLU A 28 8.20 -12.92 3.27
CA GLU A 28 9.48 -13.39 3.82
C GLU A 28 9.37 -13.97 5.24
N GLY A 29 8.17 -14.00 5.83
CA GLY A 29 7.91 -14.57 7.16
C GLY A 29 8.51 -13.78 8.33
N ARG A 30 8.98 -12.55 8.09
CA ARG A 30 9.45 -11.63 9.15
C ARG A 30 8.28 -11.12 10.00
N LEU A 31 7.13 -10.93 9.38
CA LEU A 31 5.87 -10.68 10.05
C LEU A 31 4.92 -11.86 9.85
N ILE A 32 4.03 -12.03 10.82
CA ILE A 32 2.88 -12.93 10.68
C ILE A 32 1.60 -12.11 10.83
N ARG A 33 0.54 -12.57 10.17
CA ARG A 33 -0.81 -12.03 10.36
C ARG A 33 -1.57 -12.92 11.34
N PRO A 34 -1.69 -12.56 12.63
CA PRO A 34 -2.28 -13.45 13.64
C PRO A 34 -3.80 -13.65 13.48
N PHE A 35 -4.49 -12.76 12.76
CA PHE A 35 -5.94 -12.84 12.54
C PHE A 35 -6.29 -12.59 11.07
N GLU A 36 -7.23 -13.36 10.53
CA GLU A 36 -7.78 -13.14 9.20
C GLU A 36 -8.77 -11.95 9.14
N LEU A 37 -8.95 -11.22 10.25
CA LEU A 37 -9.74 -10.00 10.28
C LEU A 37 -9.05 -8.88 9.49
N GLY A 38 -9.74 -8.34 8.49
CA GLY A 38 -9.33 -7.15 7.76
C GLY A 38 -10.31 -6.02 8.04
N ILE A 39 -9.81 -4.84 8.38
CA ILE A 39 -10.66 -3.66 8.50
C ILE A 39 -10.90 -3.14 7.09
N ARG A 40 -12.16 -3.16 6.62
CA ARG A 40 -12.52 -2.50 5.36
C ARG A 40 -12.44 -1.00 5.60
N VAL A 41 -11.41 -0.40 5.04
CA VAL A 41 -11.17 1.03 5.12
C VAL A 41 -12.16 1.74 4.19
N PRO A 42 -12.96 2.72 4.68
CA PRO A 42 -13.84 3.51 3.82
C PRO A 42 -13.05 4.25 2.73
N PRO A 43 -13.68 4.57 1.57
CA PRO A 43 -13.02 5.30 0.49
C PRO A 43 -12.39 6.62 0.94
N ASP A 44 -12.91 7.24 2.00
CA ASP A 44 -12.40 8.49 2.59
C ASP A 44 -10.97 8.39 3.14
N PHE A 45 -10.46 7.17 3.34
CA PHE A 45 -9.11 6.90 3.81
C PHE A 45 -8.23 6.24 2.74
N ALA A 46 -8.61 6.36 1.47
CA ALA A 46 -7.80 5.89 0.35
C ALA A 46 -6.58 6.78 0.08
N TYR A 47 -5.66 6.31 -0.76
CA TYR A 47 -4.59 7.13 -1.31
C TYR A 47 -5.10 7.97 -2.49
N PHE A 48 -4.84 9.28 -2.47
CA PHE A 48 -5.30 10.22 -3.49
C PHE A 48 -4.14 10.83 -4.28
N LEU A 49 -4.28 10.88 -5.60
CA LEU A 49 -3.42 11.69 -6.47
C LEU A 49 -3.96 13.12 -6.52
N VAL A 50 -3.18 14.10 -6.06
CA VAL A 50 -3.60 15.50 -5.94
C VAL A 50 -2.73 16.41 -6.80
N TYR A 51 -3.37 17.30 -7.56
CA TYR A 51 -2.71 18.33 -8.38
C TYR A 51 -3.65 19.53 -8.58
N PRO A 52 -3.13 20.75 -8.88
CA PRO A 52 -3.97 21.92 -9.12
C PRO A 52 -4.91 21.72 -10.32
N ILE A 53 -6.18 22.14 -10.16
CA ILE A 53 -7.21 22.02 -11.22
C ILE A 53 -6.76 22.69 -12.53
N ALA A 54 -6.09 23.84 -12.42
CA ALA A 54 -5.58 24.58 -13.58
C ALA A 54 -4.57 23.78 -14.42
N SER A 55 -3.90 22.79 -13.82
CA SER A 55 -2.90 21.96 -14.46
C SER A 55 -3.43 20.57 -14.85
N ALA A 56 -4.73 20.30 -14.64
CA ALA A 56 -5.32 18.98 -14.86
C ALA A 56 -5.16 18.46 -16.31
N ASN A 57 -5.03 19.38 -17.28
CA ASN A 57 -4.85 19.08 -18.70
C ASN A 57 -3.39 19.22 -19.17
N ASP A 58 -2.43 19.45 -18.27
CA ASP A 58 -1.02 19.40 -18.63
C ASP A 58 -0.69 17.98 -19.12
N PRO A 59 -0.15 17.81 -20.34
CA PRO A 59 0.13 16.49 -20.91
C PRO A 59 1.01 15.62 -20.00
N ARG A 60 1.88 16.22 -19.19
CA ARG A 60 2.75 15.50 -18.24
C ARG A 60 1.96 14.95 -17.05
N ILE A 61 0.99 15.71 -16.55
CA ILE A 61 0.10 15.28 -15.46
C ILE A 61 -0.82 14.16 -15.96
N VAL A 62 -1.39 14.32 -17.16
CA VAL A 62 -2.23 13.30 -17.78
C VAL A 62 -1.46 12.00 -17.97
N ALA A 63 -0.26 12.07 -18.56
CA ALA A 63 0.58 10.89 -18.76
C ALA A 63 0.93 10.17 -17.44
N PHE A 64 1.30 10.91 -16.40
CA PHE A 64 1.62 10.32 -15.10
C PHE A 64 0.39 9.72 -14.42
N ARG A 65 -0.75 10.41 -14.43
CA ARG A 65 -2.00 9.90 -13.86
C ARG A 65 -2.41 8.60 -14.54
N ASP A 66 -2.40 8.57 -15.87
CA ASP A 66 -2.87 7.43 -16.64
C ASP A 66 -1.92 6.23 -16.45
N TRP A 67 -0.60 6.47 -16.42
CA TRP A 67 0.37 5.44 -16.04
C TRP A 67 0.14 4.92 -14.61
N LEU A 68 0.00 5.80 -13.62
CA LEU A 68 -0.20 5.41 -12.21
C LEU A 68 -1.45 4.55 -12.03
N LEU A 69 -2.56 4.93 -12.67
CA LEU A 69 -3.81 4.17 -12.61
C LEU A 69 -3.68 2.79 -13.27
N ASN A 70 -2.86 2.65 -14.31
CA ASN A 70 -2.56 1.36 -14.93
C ASN A 70 -1.72 0.46 -14.00
N GLU A 71 -0.70 1.00 -13.34
CA GLU A 71 0.11 0.24 -12.37
C GLU A 71 -0.74 -0.28 -11.20
N VAL A 72 -1.69 0.53 -10.70
CA VAL A 72 -2.59 0.12 -9.62
C VAL A 72 -3.59 -0.95 -10.07
N HIS A 73 -4.00 -0.97 -11.35
CA HIS A 73 -4.86 -2.02 -11.90
C HIS A 73 -4.11 -3.31 -12.28
N ASN A 74 -2.79 -3.27 -12.36
CA ASN A 74 -1.94 -4.42 -12.64
C ASN A 74 -0.95 -4.69 -11.49
N PRO A 75 -1.44 -4.97 -10.27
CA PRO A 75 -0.55 -5.34 -9.18
C PRO A 75 0.23 -6.59 -9.60
N GLN A 76 1.56 -6.48 -9.67
CA GLN A 76 2.44 -7.62 -9.93
C GLN A 76 2.06 -8.73 -8.94
N PRO A 77 1.69 -9.93 -9.41
CA PRO A 77 1.38 -11.04 -8.52
C PRO A 77 2.62 -11.38 -7.70
N ASP A 78 2.42 -11.57 -6.40
CA ASP A 78 3.47 -12.06 -5.49
C ASP A 78 3.87 -13.48 -5.92
N THR A 79 4.98 -13.58 -6.64
CA THR A 79 5.50 -14.84 -7.20
C THR A 79 6.36 -15.63 -6.19
N SER A 80 6.38 -15.24 -4.90
CA SER A 80 7.29 -15.82 -3.90
C SER A 80 6.72 -17.01 -3.10
N LEU A 81 5.49 -17.45 -3.37
CA LEU A 81 4.91 -18.67 -2.78
C LEU A 81 5.11 -19.88 -3.72
N GLY A 82 6.31 -20.46 -3.68
CA GLY A 82 6.67 -21.73 -4.32
C GLY A 82 7.42 -22.64 -3.36
#